data_AF-A0A948C3E2-F1
#
_entry.id   AF-A0A948C3E2-F1
#
_cell.length_a   1.000
_cell.length_b   1.000
_cell.length_c   1.000
_cell.angle_alpha   90.00
_cell.angle_beta   90.00
_cell.angle_gamma   90.00
#
_symmetry.space_group_name_H-M   'P 1'
#
loop_
_entity.id
_entity.type
_entity.pdbx_description
1 polymer ?
#
loop_
_entity_poly.entity_id
_entity_poly.type
_entity_poly.pdbx_seq_one_letter_code
_entity_poly.pdbx_strand_id
1 'polypeptide(L)' 'MTSCKRDINLTYIVADNQNYALTTGQASPTTPLGVKTKSTPEGNPFPPFHPVTLAQAA' A
#
# COMPACT_ATOMS: atom_id res chain seq x y z
N MET A 1 10.84 -6.40 -0.45
CA MET A 1 11.07 -7.85 -0.24
C MET A 1 12.54 -8.20 -0.10
N THR A 2 13.43 -7.79 -1.02
CA THR A 2 14.86 -8.14 -0.96
C THR A 2 15.54 -7.77 0.37
N SER A 3 15.17 -6.65 0.98
CA SER A 3 15.70 -6.25 2.29
C SER A 3 15.26 -7.20 3.42
N CYS A 4 14.00 -7.66 3.41
CA CYS A 4 13.48 -8.65 4.35
C CYS A 4 14.18 -10.01 4.16
N LYS A 5 14.30 -10.47 2.90
CA LYS A 5 15.01 -11.72 2.52
C LYS A 5 16.46 -11.78 2.97
N ARG A 6 17.11 -10.62 3.04
CA ARG A 6 18.54 -10.49 3.36
C ARG A 6 18.78 -10.29 4.86
N ASP A 7 17.71 -10.23 5.66
CA ASP A 7 17.76 -10.00 7.11
C ASP A 7 18.69 -8.84 7.48
N ILE A 8 18.55 -7.72 6.76
CA ILE A 8 19.38 -6.55 7.00
C ILE A 8 18.89 -5.89 8.29
N ASN A 9 19.81 -5.61 9.22
CA ASN A 9 19.51 -4.88 10.46
C ASN A 9 19.11 -3.42 10.15
N LEU A 10 17.84 -3.20 9.84
CA LEU A 10 17.24 -1.91 9.55
C LEU A 10 15.84 -1.82 10.16
N THR A 11 15.41 -0.61 10.47
CA THR A 11 14.01 -0.32 10.83
C THR A 11 13.34 0.39 9.66
N TYR A 12 12.26 -0.18 9.14
CA TYR A 12 11.47 0.41 8.05
C TYR A 12 10.09 0.80 8.57
N ILE A 13 9.78 2.10 8.53
CA ILE A 13 8.50 2.64 9.00
C ILE A 13 7.63 2.93 7.78
N VAL A 14 6.47 2.28 7.70
CA VAL A 14 5.48 2.50 6.64
C VAL A 14 4.31 3.28 7.20
N ALA A 15 4.09 4.48 6.70
CA ALA A 15 2.88 5.25 6.96
C ALA A 15 1.81 4.87 5.93
N ASP A 16 0.87 3.99 6.32
CA ASP A 16 -0.22 3.55 5.45
C ASP A 16 -1.48 4.41 5.66
N ASN A 17 -1.68 5.36 4.75
CA ASN A 17 -2.84 6.24 4.75
C ASN A 17 -3.92 5.81 3.73
N GLN A 18 -3.77 4.63 3.11
CA GLN A 18 -4.69 4.07 2.10
C GLN A 18 -4.94 4.98 0.88
N ASN A 19 -4.11 6.00 0.67
CA ASN A 19 -4.14 6.88 -0.48
C ASN A 19 -2.77 7.55 -0.68
N TYR A 20 -2.53 8.05 -1.88
CA TYR A 20 -1.40 8.93 -2.15
C TYR A 20 -1.79 10.39 -1.83
N ALA A 21 -1.79 10.72 -0.53
CA ALA A 21 -2.25 12.00 -0.02
C ALA A 21 -1.54 13.21 -0.64
N LEU A 22 -0.23 13.10 -0.89
CA LEU A 22 0.58 14.19 -1.44
C LEU A 22 0.26 14.49 -2.92
N THR A 23 -0.01 13.46 -3.73
CA THR A 23 -0.26 13.60 -5.19
C THR A 23 -1.74 13.69 -5.51
N THR A 24 -2.48 14.49 -4.73
CA THR A 24 -3.92 14.75 -4.96
C THR A 24 -4.83 13.57 -4.60
N GLY A 25 -4.40 12.67 -3.71
CA GLY A 25 -5.28 11.66 -3.12
C GLY A 25 -5.69 10.56 -4.10
N GLN A 26 -4.73 10.02 -4.83
CA GLN A 26 -4.93 8.86 -5.72
C GLN A 26 -5.04 7.56 -4.89
N ALA A 27 -5.60 6.50 -5.47
CA ALA A 27 -5.65 5.19 -4.81
C ALA A 27 -4.23 4.61 -4.63
N SER A 28 -3.91 4.15 -3.42
CA SER A 28 -2.71 3.39 -3.08
C SER A 28 -2.93 1.88 -3.24
N PRO A 29 -1.88 1.05 -3.21
CA PRO A 29 -2.01 -0.41 -3.24
C PRO A 29 -2.80 -0.95 -2.04
N THR A 30 -2.88 -0.21 -0.95
CA THR A 30 -3.61 -0.55 0.28
C THR A 30 -5.04 0.00 0.29
N THR A 31 -5.46 0.76 -0.73
CA THR A 31 -6.82 1.30 -0.83
C THR A 31 -7.84 0.16 -0.88
N PRO A 32 -8.89 0.16 -0.04
CA PRO A 32 -9.94 -0.86 -0.09
C PRO A 32 -10.67 -0.88 -1.43
N LEU A 33 -11.17 -2.06 -1.81
CA LEU A 33 -11.93 -2.24 -3.04
C LEU A 33 -13.16 -1.32 -3.06
N GLY A 34 -13.42 -0.68 -4.21
CA GLY A 34 -14.57 0.20 -4.40
C GLY A 34 -14.45 1.59 -3.77
N VAL A 35 -13.37 1.91 -3.06
CA VAL A 35 -13.16 3.26 -2.51
C VAL A 35 -12.90 4.24 -3.65
N LYS A 36 -13.74 5.28 -3.71
CA LYS A 36 -13.63 6.36 -4.69
C LYS A 36 -12.53 7.33 -4.27
N THR A 37 -11.65 7.63 -5.20
CA THR A 37 -10.58 8.62 -5.02
C THR A 37 -10.65 9.64 -6.15
N LYS A 38 -9.88 10.73 -6.05
CA LYS A 38 -9.89 11.78 -7.08
C LYS A 38 -9.42 11.27 -8.44
N SER A 39 -8.50 10.30 -8.47
CA SER A 39 -8.06 9.64 -9.70
C SER A 39 -8.96 8.48 -10.13
N THR A 40 -9.67 7.87 -9.18
CA THR A 40 -10.47 6.67 -9.41
C THR A 40 -11.92 6.94 -8.98
N PRO A 41 -12.68 7.73 -9.77
CA PRO A 41 -14.04 8.14 -9.43
C PRO A 41 -15.05 6.98 -9.46
N GLU A 42 -14.76 5.93 -10.24
CA GLU A 42 -15.56 4.70 -10.27
C GLU A 42 -15.27 3.75 -9.10
N GLY A 43 -14.29 4.09 -8.25
CA GLY A 43 -13.83 3.25 -7.14
C GLY A 43 -12.58 2.45 -7.49
N ASN A 44 -11.83 2.01 -6.48
CA ASN A 44 -10.67 1.16 -6.69
C ASN A 44 -11.10 -0.20 -7.29
N PRO A 45 -10.64 -0.58 -8.49
CA PRO A 45 -11.02 -1.86 -9.11
C PRO A 45 -10.17 -3.04 -8.60
N PHE A 46 -9.08 -2.78 -7.87
CA PHE A 46 -8.14 -3.81 -7.44
C PHE A 46 -8.32 -4.16 -5.95
N PRO A 47 -8.12 -5.43 -5.56
CA PRO A 47 -8.13 -5.81 -4.15
C PRO A 47 -6.96 -5.15 -3.40
N PRO A 48 -7.17 -4.74 -2.14
CA PRO A 48 -6.12 -4.14 -1.33
C PRO A 48 -4.99 -5.13 -1.07
N PHE A 49 -3.78 -4.63 -1.12
CA PHE A 49 -2.56 -5.35 -0.80
C PHE A 49 -2.27 -5.27 0.71
N HIS A 50 -1.79 -6.36 1.30
CA HIS A 50 -1.45 -6.46 2.72
C HIS A 50 0.08 -6.46 2.93
N PRO A 51 0.70 -5.33 3.32
CA PRO A 51 2.16 -5.21 3.45
C PRO A 51 2.74 -6.11 4.53
N VAL A 52 2.02 -6.35 5.63
CA VAL A 52 2.49 -7.20 6.74
C VAL A 52 2.60 -8.66 6.32
N THR A 53 1.57 -9.21 5.66
CA THR A 53 1.60 -10.60 5.19
C THR A 53 2.67 -10.81 4.12
N LEU A 54 2.91 -9.79 3.28
CA LEU A 54 4.00 -9.83 2.33
C LEU A 54 5.36 -9.85 3.05
N ALA A 55 5.57 -9.00 4.06
CA ALA A 55 6.82 -8.97 4.82
C ALA A 55 7.09 -10.28 5.57
N GLN A 56 6.04 -10.95 6.08
CA GLN A 56 6.15 -12.26 6.73
C GLN A 56 6.49 -13.40 5.76
N ALA A 57 6.01 -13.33 4.52
CA ALA A 57 6.30 -14.33 3.49
C ALA A 57 7.62 -14.08 2.74
N ALA A 58 8.34 -13.02 3.08
CA ALA A 58 9.52 -12.55 2.38
C ALA A 58 10.76 -13.38 2.68
#